data_AF-A0A800EQY6-F1
#
_entry.id   AF-A0A800EQY6-F1
#
_cell.length_a   1.000
_cell.length_b   1.000
_cell.length_c   1.000
_cell.angle_alpha   90.00
_cell.angle_beta   90.00
_cell.angle_gamma   90.00
#
_symmetry.space_group_name_H-M   'P 1'
#
loop_
_entity.id
_entity.type
_entity.pdbx_description
1 polymer ?
#
loop_
_entity_poly.entity_id
_entity_poly.type
_entity_poly.pdbx_seq_one_letter_code
_entity_poly.pdbx_strand_id
1 'polypeptide(L)'
;MSTLAEVNAIATEEMAIELSEQAFDTLERITVLNSDIQAQEAERDQLKVALGQYVGAADTLTRDGVKVATWRQQKGRAGFDQKAFREAYPDLAQQFTTVGQPFRVLRRTKTKEQGK
;
A
#
# COMPACT_ATOMS: atom_id res chain seq x y z
N MET A 1 -17.30 12.66 -13.14
CA MET A 1 -15.90 12.22 -12.97
C MET A 1 -15.92 10.70 -13.01
N SER A 2 -15.22 10.07 -13.95
CA SER A 2 -15.10 8.61 -13.98
C SER A 2 -14.22 8.13 -12.82
N THR A 3 -14.48 6.93 -12.31
CA THR A 3 -13.67 6.29 -11.28
C THR A 3 -12.41 5.66 -11.87
N LEU A 4 -11.37 5.45 -11.04
CA LEU A 4 -10.16 4.74 -11.48
C LEU A 4 -10.46 3.30 -11.94
N ALA A 5 -11.47 2.65 -11.33
CA ALA A 5 -11.89 1.30 -11.72
C ALA A 5 -12.49 1.29 -13.13
N GLU A 6 -13.32 2.28 -13.48
CA GLU A 6 -13.89 2.43 -14.82
C GLU A 6 -12.81 2.68 -15.88
N VAL A 7 -11.82 3.54 -15.57
CA VAL A 7 -10.69 3.80 -16.50
C VAL A 7 -9.83 2.56 -16.70
N ASN A 8 -9.64 1.75 -15.66
CA ASN A 8 -8.80 0.54 -15.71
C ASN A 8 -9.47 -0.66 -16.39
N ALA A 9 -10.80 -0.65 -16.53
CA ALA A 9 -11.54 -1.72 -17.21
C ALA A 9 -11.35 -1.74 -18.73
N ILE A 10 -10.78 -0.67 -19.30
CA ILE A 10 -10.51 -0.56 -20.74
C ILE A 10 -9.37 -1.51 -21.11
N ALA A 11 -9.52 -2.28 -22.20
CA ALA A 11 -8.43 -3.12 -22.73
C ALA A 11 -7.25 -2.25 -23.21
N THR A 12 -6.02 -2.72 -23.03
CA THR A 12 -4.80 -2.01 -23.46
C THR A 12 -4.22 -2.64 -24.71
N GLU A 13 -3.65 -1.81 -25.58
CA GLU A 13 -2.77 -2.21 -26.66
C GLU A 13 -1.35 -1.72 -26.37
N GLU A 14 -0.33 -2.38 -26.90
CA GLU A 14 1.07 -1.98 -26.74
C GLU A 14 1.36 -0.78 -27.63
N MET A 15 1.11 0.42 -27.11
CA MET A 15 1.28 1.68 -27.82
C MET A 15 1.88 2.74 -26.90
N ALA A 16 2.70 3.62 -27.49
CA ALA A 16 3.21 4.80 -26.82
C ALA A 16 2.37 6.03 -27.18
N ILE A 17 2.14 6.89 -26.19
CA ILE A 17 1.59 8.24 -26.40
C ILE A 17 2.58 9.25 -25.81
N GLU A 18 2.68 10.42 -26.44
CA GLU A 18 3.36 11.57 -25.85
C GLU A 18 2.40 12.25 -24.87
N LEU A 19 2.87 12.56 -23.66
CA LEU A 19 2.04 13.26 -22.68
C LEU A 19 1.91 14.74 -23.05
N SER A 20 0.71 15.30 -22.91
CA SER A 20 0.57 16.75 -22.88
C SER A 20 1.19 17.32 -21.60
N GLU A 21 1.50 18.62 -21.60
CA GLU A 21 2.02 19.33 -20.42
C GLU A 21 1.12 19.12 -19.18
N GLN A 22 -0.19 19.29 -19.34
CA GLN A 22 -1.16 19.06 -18.26
C GLN A 22 -1.15 17.61 -17.73
N ALA A 23 -1.02 16.62 -18.62
CA ALA A 23 -0.97 15.22 -18.22
C ALA A 23 0.34 14.89 -17.49
N PHE A 24 1.45 15.50 -17.93
CA PHE A 24 2.74 15.39 -17.27
C PHE A 24 2.73 16.04 -15.88
N ASP A 25 2.18 17.24 -15.73
CA ASP A 25 2.02 17.90 -14.43
C ASP A 25 1.17 17.07 -13.46
N THR A 26 0.13 16.40 -13.98
CA THR A 26 -0.69 15.48 -13.19
C THR A 26 0.14 14.29 -12.68
N LEU A 27 0.99 13.70 -13.54
CA LEU A 27 1.90 12.63 -13.16
C LEU A 27 2.93 13.08 -12.11
N GLU A 28 3.48 14.28 -12.26
CA GLU A 28 4.39 14.87 -11.27
C GLU A 28 3.68 15.07 -9.93
N ARG A 29 2.44 15.61 -9.94
CA ARG A 29 1.67 15.79 -8.72
C ARG A 29 1.37 14.48 -8.01
N ILE A 30 1.02 13.42 -8.74
CA ILE A 30 0.85 12.07 -8.18
C ILE A 30 2.15 11.59 -7.50
N THR A 31 3.30 11.87 -8.12
CA THR A 31 4.59 11.47 -7.56
C THR A 31 4.91 12.20 -6.26
N VAL A 32 4.71 13.52 -6.22
CA VAL A 32 4.89 14.32 -5.00
C VAL A 32 3.98 13.80 -3.89
N LEU A 33 2.69 13.60 -4.19
CA LEU A 33 1.73 13.09 -3.21
C LEU A 33 2.13 11.71 -2.66
N ASN A 34 2.65 10.81 -3.48
CA ASN A 34 3.14 9.52 -3.01
C ASN A 34 4.32 9.66 -2.04
N SER A 35 5.24 10.60 -2.31
CA SER A 35 6.35 10.91 -1.40
C SER A 35 5.86 11.51 -0.09
N ASP A 36 4.91 12.44 -0.15
CA ASP A 36 4.30 13.08 1.02
C ASP A 36 3.59 12.03 1.90
N ILE A 37 2.82 11.13 1.30
CA ILE A 37 2.17 10.01 2.00
C ILE A 37 3.21 9.16 2.71
N GLN A 38 4.29 8.77 2.03
CA GLN A 38 5.34 7.96 2.66
C GLN A 38 6.00 8.67 3.85
N ALA A 39 6.26 9.97 3.73
CA ALA A 39 6.81 10.77 4.83
C ALA A 39 5.85 10.86 6.02
N GLN A 40 4.56 11.09 5.77
CA GLN A 40 3.52 11.13 6.80
C GLN A 40 3.31 9.77 7.48
N GLU A 41 3.40 8.67 6.74
CA GLU A 41 3.34 7.33 7.31
C GLU A 41 4.53 7.05 8.22
N ALA A 42 5.74 7.46 7.81
CA ALA A 42 6.94 7.33 8.63
C ALA A 42 6.82 8.16 9.93
N GLU A 43 6.36 9.40 9.86
CA GLU A 43 6.12 10.26 11.03
C GLU A 43 5.06 9.64 11.96
N ARG A 44 3.93 9.19 11.42
CA ARG A 44 2.88 8.49 12.17
C ARG A 44 3.45 7.29 12.93
N ASP A 45 4.30 6.51 12.29
CA ASP A 45 4.86 5.30 12.89
C ASP A 45 5.90 5.65 13.98
N GLN A 46 6.67 6.72 13.82
CA GLN A 46 7.53 7.27 14.88
C GLN A 46 6.70 7.75 16.10
N LEU A 47 5.61 8.47 15.87
CA LEU A 47 4.71 8.92 16.93
C LEU A 47 4.08 7.74 17.68
N LYS A 48 3.71 6.67 16.96
CA LYS A 48 3.23 5.42 17.59
C LYS A 48 4.29 4.77 18.46
N VAL A 49 5.55 4.76 18.03
CA VAL A 49 6.67 4.24 18.85
C VAL A 49 6.81 5.05 20.12
N ALA A 50 6.86 6.38 20.02
CA ALA A 50 6.99 7.27 21.18
C ALA A 50 5.80 7.10 22.16
N LEU A 51 4.57 7.03 21.65
CA LEU A 51 3.39 6.77 22.46
C LEU A 51 3.44 5.39 23.12
N GLY A 52 3.84 4.35 22.38
CA GLY A 52 3.98 2.99 22.92
C GLY A 52 5.02 2.92 24.05
N GLN A 53 6.14 3.63 23.93
CA GLN A 53 7.15 3.74 24.98
C GLN A 53 6.61 4.43 26.24
N TYR A 54 5.81 5.49 26.07
CA TYR A 54 5.14 6.18 27.18
C TYR A 54 4.09 5.29 27.88
N VAL A 55 3.26 4.58 27.10
CA VAL A 55 2.18 3.72 27.62
C VAL A 55 2.75 2.50 28.36
N GLY A 56 3.87 1.94 27.89
CA GLY A 56 4.50 0.78 28.51
C GLY A 56 3.58 -0.45 28.51
N ALA A 57 3.31 -1.00 29.70
CA ALA A 57 2.47 -2.19 29.87
C ALA A 57 0.97 -1.89 30.04
N ALA A 58 0.57 -0.61 30.07
CA ALA A 58 -0.83 -0.25 30.21
C ALA A 58 -1.62 -0.55 28.93
N ASP A 59 -2.88 -0.98 29.08
CA ASP A 59 -3.74 -1.37 27.96
C ASP A 59 -4.83 -0.32 27.65
N THR A 60 -5.06 0.61 28.57
CA THR A 60 -6.16 1.58 28.54
C THR A 60 -5.60 2.96 28.82
N LEU A 61 -5.88 3.90 27.91
CA LEU A 61 -5.42 5.29 28.00
C LEU A 61 -6.60 6.17 28.40
N THR A 62 -6.43 6.97 29.45
CA THR A 62 -7.45 7.89 29.96
C THR A 62 -6.95 9.33 29.97
N ARG A 63 -7.85 10.28 29.73
CA ARG A 63 -7.64 11.72 29.93
C ARG A 63 -8.83 12.25 30.74
N ASP A 64 -8.55 12.96 31.84
CA ASP A 64 -9.58 13.51 32.75
C ASP A 64 -10.58 12.45 33.26
N GLY A 65 -10.07 11.24 33.56
CA GLY A 65 -10.88 10.10 34.01
C GLY A 65 -11.69 9.42 32.89
N VAL A 66 -11.67 9.93 31.67
CA VAL A 66 -12.38 9.37 30.51
C VAL A 66 -11.43 8.55 29.65
N LYS A 67 -11.84 7.34 29.30
CA LYS A 67 -11.10 6.49 28.36
C LYS A 67 -11.10 7.09 26.96
N VAL A 68 -9.90 7.27 26.38
CA VAL A 68 -9.72 7.83 25.04
C VAL A 68 -9.18 6.83 24.03
N ALA A 69 -8.44 5.80 24.47
CA ALA A 69 -7.87 4.78 23.59
C ALA A 69 -7.53 3.49 24.34
N THR A 70 -7.14 2.45 23.60
CA THR A 70 -6.55 1.22 24.14
C THR A 70 -5.31 0.81 23.36
N TRP A 71 -4.30 0.33 24.07
CA TRP A 71 -3.05 -0.20 23.51
C TRP A 71 -2.88 -1.67 23.92
N ARG A 72 -3.67 -2.55 23.30
CA ARG A 72 -3.75 -3.96 23.71
C ARG A 72 -2.85 -4.84 22.85
N GLN A 73 -2.18 -5.80 23.50
CA GLN A 73 -1.53 -6.90 22.81
C GLN A 73 -2.56 -7.69 21.99
N GLN A 74 -2.31 -7.82 20.69
CA GLN A 74 -3.11 -8.67 19.81
C GLN A 74 -2.66 -10.13 19.93
N LYS A 75 -3.58 -11.06 19.66
CA LYS A 75 -3.21 -12.47 19.45
C LYS A 75 -2.29 -12.54 18.23
N GLY A 76 -1.25 -13.38 18.30
CA GLY A 76 -0.37 -13.62 17.17
C GLY A 76 -1.18 -14.00 15.92
N ARG A 77 -0.82 -13.44 14.77
CA ARG A 77 -1.48 -13.77 13.50
C ARG A 77 -1.11 -15.19 13.10
N ALA A 78 -2.11 -16.04 12.85
CA ALA A 78 -1.89 -17.28 12.12
C ALA A 78 -1.54 -16.93 10.66
N GLY A 79 -0.33 -17.29 10.23
CA GLY A 79 0.12 -17.16 8.85
C GLY A 79 -0.06 -18.48 8.11
N PHE A 80 -0.60 -18.43 6.89
CA PHE A 80 -0.60 -19.59 6.00
C PHE A 80 0.64 -19.50 5.10
N ASP A 81 1.51 -20.51 5.17
CA ASP A 81 2.67 -20.59 4.28
C ASP A 81 2.23 -21.11 2.91
N GLN A 82 1.81 -20.16 2.06
CA GLN A 82 1.33 -20.46 0.72
C GLN A 82 2.40 -21.10 -0.16
N LYS A 83 3.69 -20.81 0.09
CA LYS A 83 4.79 -21.37 -0.71
C LYS A 83 4.99 -22.83 -0.34
N ALA A 84 5.18 -23.12 0.95
CA ALA A 84 5.31 -24.49 1.43
C ALA A 84 4.10 -25.35 1.05
N PHE A 85 2.89 -24.77 1.10
CA PHE A 85 1.67 -25.48 0.67
C PHE A 85 1.65 -25.80 -0.83
N ARG A 86 2.03 -24.86 -1.71
CA ARG A 86 2.12 -25.12 -3.16
C ARG A 86 3.16 -26.17 -3.50
N GLU A 87 4.27 -26.19 -2.77
CA GLU A 87 5.35 -27.18 -2.95
C GLU A 87 4.93 -28.57 -2.46
N ALA A 88 4.24 -28.66 -1.31
CA ALA A 88 3.81 -29.93 -0.74
C ALA A 88 2.54 -30.51 -1.41
N TYR A 89 1.65 -29.65 -1.91
CA TYR A 89 0.34 -30.03 -2.45
C TYR A 89 0.02 -29.25 -3.75
N PRO A 90 0.77 -29.47 -4.84
CA PRO A 90 0.62 -28.69 -6.07
C PRO A 90 -0.77 -28.81 -6.70
N ASP A 91 -1.34 -30.02 -6.75
CA ASP A 91 -2.66 -30.27 -7.35
C ASP A 91 -3.77 -29.55 -6.59
N LEU A 92 -3.70 -29.58 -5.26
CA LEU A 92 -4.66 -28.90 -4.39
C LEU A 92 -4.52 -27.39 -4.52
N ALA A 93 -3.30 -26.87 -4.54
CA ALA A 93 -3.07 -25.45 -4.74
C ALA A 93 -3.61 -24.96 -6.09
N GLN A 94 -3.49 -25.76 -7.15
CA GLN A 94 -4.06 -25.44 -8.45
C GLN A 94 -5.60 -25.41 -8.39
N GLN A 95 -6.24 -26.37 -7.72
CA GLN A 95 -7.70 -26.43 -7.59
C GLN A 95 -8.29 -25.17 -6.94
N PHE A 96 -7.54 -24.51 -6.04
CA PHE A 96 -7.98 -23.31 -5.32
C PHE A 96 -7.34 -22.02 -5.84
N THR A 97 -6.61 -22.05 -6.96
CA THR A 97 -6.05 -20.84 -7.57
C THR A 97 -7.04 -20.25 -8.57
N THR A 98 -7.51 -19.03 -8.29
CA THR A 98 -8.35 -18.25 -9.22
C THR A 98 -7.52 -17.19 -9.93
N VAL A 99 -7.64 -17.09 -11.24
CA VAL A 99 -7.03 -16.01 -12.03
C VAL A 99 -8.03 -14.85 -12.15
N GLY A 100 -7.65 -13.69 -11.63
CA GLY A 100 -8.45 -12.47 -11.76
C GLY A 100 -8.35 -11.85 -13.15
N GLN A 101 -9.26 -10.92 -13.46
CA GLN A 101 -9.19 -10.14 -14.69
C GLN A 101 -7.92 -9.29 -14.75
N PRO A 102 -7.37 -9.00 -15.96
CA PRO A 102 -6.25 -8.08 -16.12
C PRO A 102 -6.55 -6.70 -15.50
N PHE A 103 -5.55 -6.06 -14.90
CA PHE A 103 -5.67 -4.74 -14.29
C PHE A 103 -4.48 -3.85 -14.65
N ARG A 104 -4.72 -2.54 -14.75
CA ARG A 104 -3.68 -1.54 -15.06
C ARG A 104 -3.01 -1.03 -13.77
N VAL A 105 -1.70 -0.82 -13.82
CA VAL A 105 -0.91 -0.23 -12.73
C VAL A 105 -0.06 0.89 -13.29
N LEU A 106 -0.16 2.09 -12.70
CA LEU A 106 0.76 3.18 -12.99
C LEU A 106 2.10 2.91 -12.30
N ARG A 107 3.20 2.90 -13.05
CA ARG A 107 4.56 2.80 -12.52
C ARG A 107 5.42 3.89 -13.14
N ARG A 108 6.03 4.73 -12.30
CA ARG A 108 7.04 5.69 -12.74
C ARG A 108 8.38 4.99 -12.85
N THR A 109 9.00 5.03 -14.02
CA THR A 109 10.39 4.61 -14.19
C THR A 109 11.30 5.69 -13.63
N LYS A 110 12.38 5.30 -12.93
CA LYS A 110 13.45 6.23 -12.59
C LYS A 110 14.18 6.58 -13.88
N THR A 111 14.01 7.81 -14.38
CA THR A 111 14.90 8.34 -15.41
C THR A 111 16.28 8.46 -14.78
N LYS A 112 17.28 7.76 -15.30
CA LYS A 112 18.68 8.08 -15.00
C LYS A 112 18.91 9.48 -15.58
N GLU A 113 18.97 10.50 -14.74
CA GLU A 113 19.56 11.76 -15.17
C GLU A 113 20.96 11.44 -15.68
N GLN A 114 21.19 11.66 -16.97
CA GLN A 114 22.53 11.69 -17.52
C GLN A 114 23.21 12.88 -16.84
N GLY A 115 24.03 12.58 -15.84
CA GLY A 115 24.89 13.56 -15.19
C GLY A 115 25.68 14.29 -16.27
N LYS A 116 25.60 15.62 -16.22
CA LYS A 116 26.51 16.51 -16.94
C LYS A 116 27.47 17.11 -15.92
#